data_AF-A0A838PAQ3-F1
#
_entry.id   AF-A0A838PAQ3-F1
#
_cell.length_a   1.000
_cell.length_b   1.000
_cell.length_c   1.000
_cell.angle_alpha   90.00
_cell.angle_beta   90.00
_cell.angle_gamma   90.00
#
_symmetry.space_group_name_H-M   'P 1'
#
loop_
_entity.id
_entity.type
_entity.pdbx_description
1 polymer ?
#
loop_
_entity_poly.entity_id
_entity_poly.type
_entity_poly.pdbx_seq_one_letter_code
_entity_poly.pdbx_strand_id
1 'polypeptide(L)'
;MNKILTTITFLLFACATCVGQSSYKGLTPGRSTRADAERVLGQPVKSLSKTLVQYESSEEVVKVFVQYRDESPAAVVERIELTCSEVGGDAHDTCGPALNLGPLQGVLEDAHVFSRTGSIAYYGAPRFIAKTVFQKASDGDFRLANYSKKLYESAVPKSGCTGTIFGTWETERGRVNIRRVGDSGIQGTYVRNNGTFSLKPERDDYNTGGYVGEWKDDTGSGAMALVRYGNNFSASLSRGSEAAISSNKRTEDPSIGAISPENREPEKLNKERMLARDGLPPGEPLTGKCVP
;
A
#
# COMPACT_ATOMS: atom_id res chain seq x y z
N MET A 1 31.55 -44.80 -1.36
CA MET A 1 30.95 -43.46 -1.58
C MET A 1 32.05 -42.52 -2.06
N ASN A 2 31.87 -41.92 -3.24
CA ASN A 2 32.83 -40.95 -3.79
C ASN A 2 32.69 -39.60 -3.06
N LYS A 3 33.67 -39.28 -2.21
CA LYS A 3 33.70 -38.04 -1.43
C LYS A 3 33.60 -36.78 -2.32
N ILE A 4 34.21 -36.82 -3.50
CA ILE A 4 34.20 -35.73 -4.49
C ILE A 4 32.77 -35.44 -4.99
N LEU A 5 31.99 -36.49 -5.26
CA LEU A 5 30.61 -36.33 -5.75
C LEU A 5 29.76 -35.64 -4.68
N THR A 6 29.92 -36.04 -3.41
CA THR A 6 29.19 -35.43 -2.28
C THR A 6 29.55 -33.94 -2.12
N THR A 7 30.84 -33.58 -2.25
CA THR A 7 31.28 -32.18 -2.14
C THR A 7 30.75 -31.32 -3.30
N ILE A 8 30.76 -31.83 -4.53
CA ILE A 8 30.22 -31.12 -5.69
C ILE A 8 28.70 -30.92 -5.55
N THR A 9 27.97 -31.93 -5.08
CA THR A 9 26.53 -31.81 -4.83
C THR A 9 26.22 -30.76 -3.76
N PHE A 10 26.95 -30.72 -2.64
CA PHE A 10 26.77 -29.68 -1.61
C PHE A 10 27.07 -28.27 -2.12
N LEU A 11 28.11 -28.11 -2.95
CA LEU A 11 28.47 -26.83 -3.55
C LEU A 11 27.37 -26.33 -4.51
N LEU A 12 26.79 -27.23 -5.32
CA LEU A 12 25.68 -26.91 -6.22
C LEU A 12 24.40 -26.50 -5.48
N PHE A 13 24.09 -27.17 -4.35
CA PHE A 13 22.95 -26.78 -3.51
C PHE A 13 23.16 -25.44 -2.79
N ALA A 14 24.39 -25.10 -2.42
CA ALA A 14 24.71 -23.78 -1.82
C ALA A 14 24.57 -22.63 -2.83
N CYS A 15 24.81 -22.87 -4.13
CA CYS A 15 24.58 -21.87 -5.18
C CYS A 15 23.10 -21.69 -5.55
N ALA A 16 22.24 -22.68 -5.27
CA ALA A 16 20.81 -22.61 -5.58
C ALA A 16 20.03 -21.63 -4.67
N THR A 17 20.58 -21.25 -3.51
CA THR A 17 19.95 -20.27 -2.60
C THR A 17 20.25 -18.82 -2.94
N CYS A 18 20.86 -18.54 -4.10
CA CYS A 18 20.87 -17.21 -4.70
C CYS A 18 19.46 -16.87 -5.24
N VAL A 19 18.47 -16.84 -4.34
CA VAL A 19 17.12 -16.40 -4.64
C VAL A 19 17.20 -14.93 -5.01
N GLY A 20 17.19 -14.67 -6.31
CA GLY A 20 17.35 -13.34 -6.88
C GLY A 20 16.17 -12.48 -6.45
N GLN A 21 16.46 -11.45 -5.66
CA GLN A 21 15.56 -10.32 -5.54
C GLN A 21 15.20 -9.83 -6.95
N SER A 22 13.92 -9.54 -7.17
CA SER A 22 13.42 -9.07 -8.46
C SER A 22 14.22 -7.86 -8.95
N SER A 23 14.42 -7.78 -10.26
CA SER A 23 15.20 -6.73 -10.90
C SER A 23 14.38 -6.02 -11.98
N TYR A 24 14.47 -4.69 -12.04
CA TYR A 24 13.93 -3.89 -13.13
C TYR A 24 15.03 -3.55 -14.12
N LYS A 25 14.99 -4.06 -15.34
CA LYS A 25 16.05 -3.84 -16.35
C LYS A 25 17.47 -4.14 -15.83
N GLY A 26 17.60 -5.16 -14.97
CA GLY A 26 18.85 -5.54 -14.31
C GLY A 26 19.23 -4.67 -13.08
N LEU A 27 18.43 -3.68 -12.71
CA LEU A 27 18.58 -2.93 -11.48
C LEU A 27 17.93 -3.69 -10.31
N THR A 28 18.71 -3.96 -9.27
CA THR A 28 18.28 -4.66 -8.07
C THR A 28 18.39 -3.73 -6.86
N PRO A 29 17.27 -3.35 -6.21
CA PRO A 29 17.31 -2.55 -5.00
C PRO A 29 18.18 -3.19 -3.91
N GLY A 30 18.99 -2.40 -3.22
CA GLY A 30 19.97 -2.85 -2.23
C GLY A 30 21.33 -3.25 -2.80
N ARG A 31 21.45 -3.38 -4.14
CA ARG A 31 22.70 -3.77 -4.80
C ARG A 31 23.15 -2.77 -5.87
N SER A 32 22.24 -2.34 -6.74
CA SER A 32 22.55 -1.39 -7.81
C SER A 32 22.86 0.00 -7.26
N THR A 33 23.70 0.75 -7.97
CA THR A 33 24.09 2.12 -7.62
C THR A 33 23.38 3.17 -8.48
N ARG A 34 23.53 4.44 -8.13
CA ARG A 34 23.10 5.57 -8.98
C ARG A 34 23.72 5.50 -10.37
N ALA A 35 25.01 5.20 -10.47
CA ALA A 35 25.68 5.05 -11.76
C ALA A 35 25.08 3.91 -12.60
N ASP A 36 24.67 2.80 -11.98
CA ASP A 36 23.96 1.73 -12.68
C ASP A 36 22.59 2.19 -13.18
N ALA A 37 21.84 2.89 -12.33
CA ALA A 37 20.52 3.41 -12.70
C ALA A 37 20.64 4.40 -13.87
N GLU A 38 21.59 5.32 -13.84
CA GLU A 38 21.80 6.30 -14.92
C GLU A 38 22.29 5.64 -16.23
N ARG A 39 23.08 4.57 -16.13
CA ARG A 39 23.51 3.79 -17.30
C ARG A 39 22.33 3.05 -17.94
N VAL A 40 21.37 2.57 -17.15
CA VAL A 40 20.23 1.77 -17.63
C VAL A 40 19.04 2.63 -18.04
N LEU A 41 18.75 3.70 -17.28
CA LEU A 41 17.56 4.55 -17.42
C LEU A 41 17.86 5.91 -18.06
N GLY A 42 19.13 6.23 -18.33
CA GLY A 42 19.55 7.53 -18.82
C GLY A 42 19.66 8.57 -17.68
N GLN A 43 19.68 9.85 -18.05
CA GLN A 43 19.78 10.94 -17.07
C GLN A 43 18.45 11.17 -16.35
N PRO A 44 18.47 11.56 -15.06
CA PRO A 44 17.24 11.87 -14.33
C PRO A 44 16.53 13.08 -14.95
N VAL A 45 15.22 12.99 -15.11
CA VAL A 45 14.38 14.05 -15.70
C VAL A 45 14.00 15.08 -14.64
N LYS A 46 13.77 14.62 -13.41
CA LYS A 46 13.31 15.46 -12.31
C LYS A 46 13.77 14.93 -10.96
N SER A 47 14.26 15.81 -10.09
CA SER A 47 14.49 15.50 -8.69
C SER A 47 13.24 15.86 -7.87
N LEU A 48 12.65 14.89 -7.17
CA LEU A 48 11.48 15.09 -6.30
C LEU A 48 11.88 15.31 -4.84
N SER A 49 13.01 14.75 -4.43
CA SER A 49 13.66 15.02 -3.15
C SER A 49 15.16 14.73 -3.27
N LYS A 50 15.92 14.99 -2.20
CA LYS A 50 17.35 14.66 -2.10
C LYS A 50 17.69 13.22 -2.52
N THR A 51 16.79 12.28 -2.25
CA THR A 51 17.01 10.85 -2.51
C THR A 51 16.04 10.26 -3.54
N LEU A 52 14.98 10.96 -3.94
CA LEU A 52 13.97 10.44 -4.88
C LEU A 52 14.03 11.21 -6.19
N VAL A 53 14.35 10.50 -7.26
CA VAL A 53 14.44 11.07 -8.60
C VAL A 53 13.50 10.34 -9.56
N GLN A 54 13.08 11.04 -10.60
CA GLN A 54 12.28 10.52 -11.69
C GLN A 54 13.16 10.34 -12.93
N TYR A 55 13.00 9.20 -13.60
CA TYR A 55 13.60 8.90 -14.90
C TYR A 55 12.51 8.86 -15.98
N GLU A 56 12.93 9.11 -17.23
CA GLU A 56 12.08 8.91 -18.39
C GLU A 56 11.85 7.41 -18.60
N SER A 57 10.62 7.04 -18.97
CA SER A 57 10.31 5.67 -19.38
C SER A 57 10.21 5.62 -20.90
N SER A 58 10.91 4.69 -21.53
CA SER A 58 10.75 4.41 -22.97
C SER A 58 9.56 3.50 -23.27
N GLU A 59 8.89 2.99 -22.24
CA GLU A 59 7.81 2.01 -22.32
C GLU A 59 6.47 2.65 -21.98
N GLU A 60 5.37 1.95 -22.23
CA GLU A 60 4.01 2.35 -21.83
C GLU A 60 3.84 2.53 -20.31
N VAL A 61 4.84 2.15 -19.51
CA VAL A 61 4.94 2.55 -18.10
C VAL A 61 5.10 4.06 -18.01
N VAL A 62 4.19 4.73 -17.30
CA VAL A 62 4.05 6.18 -17.39
C VAL A 62 5.27 6.90 -16.77
N LYS A 63 5.79 6.41 -15.65
CA LYS A 63 6.90 7.05 -14.89
C LYS A 63 7.71 6.03 -14.10
N VAL A 64 9.03 6.23 -14.03
CA VAL A 64 9.94 5.47 -13.17
C VAL A 64 10.51 6.39 -12.10
N PHE A 65 10.35 6.03 -10.83
CA PHE A 65 10.94 6.72 -9.69
C PHE A 65 11.97 5.84 -9.01
N VAL A 66 13.16 6.38 -8.75
CA VAL A 66 14.24 5.67 -8.05
C VAL A 66 14.55 6.41 -6.76
N GLN A 67 14.47 5.70 -5.65
CA GLN A 67 14.93 6.19 -4.36
C GLN A 67 16.33 5.65 -4.07
N TYR A 68 17.24 6.55 -3.72
CA TYR A 68 18.60 6.26 -3.28
C TYR A 68 18.70 6.26 -1.76
N ARG A 69 19.70 5.57 -1.22
CA ARG A 69 20.01 5.57 0.22
C ARG A 69 20.40 6.94 0.73
N ASP A 70 21.18 7.67 -0.06
CA ASP A 70 21.74 8.98 0.26
C ASP A 70 22.01 9.80 -1.02
N GLU A 71 22.61 10.98 -0.87
CA GLU A 71 22.89 11.92 -1.96
C GLU A 71 24.20 11.60 -2.71
N SER A 72 25.00 10.62 -2.27
CA SER A 72 26.33 10.36 -2.81
C SER A 72 26.29 9.83 -4.26
N PRO A 73 27.33 10.05 -5.08
CA PRO A 73 27.43 9.46 -6.42
C PRO A 73 27.43 7.93 -6.42
N ALA A 74 27.90 7.32 -5.32
CA ALA A 74 27.92 5.88 -5.10
C ALA A 74 26.66 5.37 -4.37
N ALA A 75 25.62 6.19 -4.25
CA ALA A 75 24.43 5.83 -3.49
C ALA A 75 23.78 4.58 -4.05
N VAL A 76 23.40 3.68 -3.13
CA VAL A 76 22.68 2.45 -3.46
C VAL A 76 21.22 2.77 -3.76
N VAL A 77 20.66 2.13 -4.77
CA VAL A 77 19.22 2.14 -5.08
C VAL A 77 18.48 1.41 -3.96
N GLU A 78 17.58 2.08 -3.25
CA GLU A 78 16.77 1.49 -2.18
C GLU A 78 15.35 1.13 -2.65
N ARG A 79 14.81 1.82 -3.65
CA ARG A 79 13.47 1.56 -4.18
C ARG A 79 13.39 1.91 -5.66
N ILE A 80 12.71 1.09 -6.44
CA ILE A 80 12.29 1.41 -7.82
C ILE A 80 10.77 1.33 -7.85
N GLU A 81 10.11 2.42 -8.21
CA GLU A 81 8.66 2.56 -8.24
C GLU A 81 8.20 2.91 -9.65
N LEU A 82 7.23 2.16 -10.17
CA LEU A 82 6.62 2.35 -11.47
C LEU A 82 5.20 2.88 -11.30
N THR A 83 4.79 3.86 -12.10
CA THR A 83 3.37 4.21 -12.29
C THR A 83 2.79 3.43 -13.46
N CYS A 84 1.72 2.71 -13.19
CA CYS A 84 1.07 1.76 -14.07
C CYS A 84 -0.34 2.26 -14.33
N SER A 85 -0.79 2.17 -15.58
CA SER A 85 -2.19 2.46 -15.93
C SER A 85 -2.95 1.15 -16.09
N GLU A 86 -4.16 1.10 -15.53
CA GLU A 86 -5.10 0.00 -15.72
C GLU A 86 -5.94 0.31 -16.96
N VAL A 87 -5.37 0.01 -18.13
CA VAL A 87 -6.01 0.31 -19.42
C VAL A 87 -7.01 -0.78 -19.75
N GLY A 88 -8.30 -0.48 -19.60
CA GLY A 88 -9.41 -1.36 -19.96
C GLY A 88 -9.81 -2.28 -18.80
N GLY A 89 -11.12 -2.49 -18.61
CA GLY A 89 -11.70 -3.21 -17.47
C GLY A 89 -11.26 -4.67 -17.27
N ASP A 90 -10.37 -5.18 -18.12
CA ASP A 90 -9.58 -6.36 -17.85
C ASP A 90 -8.30 -5.90 -17.16
N ALA A 91 -8.19 -6.12 -15.85
CA ALA A 91 -7.08 -5.74 -14.97
C ALA A 91 -5.74 -6.41 -15.35
N HIS A 92 -5.29 -6.23 -16.59
CA HIS A 92 -4.01 -6.65 -17.09
C HIS A 92 -2.96 -5.70 -16.51
N ASP A 93 -2.25 -6.22 -15.51
CA ASP A 93 -1.12 -5.57 -14.86
C ASP A 93 -0.03 -5.24 -15.89
N THR A 94 -0.04 -4.00 -16.40
CA THR A 94 0.94 -3.49 -17.37
C THR A 94 2.37 -3.44 -16.80
N CYS A 95 2.50 -3.42 -15.46
CA CYS A 95 3.79 -3.34 -14.78
C CYS A 95 4.36 -4.69 -14.33
N GLY A 96 3.52 -5.71 -14.17
CA GLY A 96 3.93 -7.06 -13.77
C GLY A 96 5.05 -7.61 -14.67
N PRO A 97 4.93 -7.55 -16.01
CA PRO A 97 5.99 -7.93 -16.93
C PRO A 97 7.24 -7.06 -16.80
N ALA A 98 7.08 -5.74 -16.64
CA ALA A 98 8.19 -4.79 -16.61
C ALA A 98 9.15 -5.04 -15.42
N LEU A 99 8.60 -5.39 -14.25
CA LEU A 99 9.40 -5.75 -13.07
C LEU A 99 9.81 -7.23 -13.03
N ASN A 100 9.51 -8.00 -14.08
CA ASN A 100 9.72 -9.45 -14.15
C ASN A 100 9.18 -10.18 -12.92
N LEU A 101 8.00 -9.78 -12.44
CA LEU A 101 7.43 -10.31 -11.21
C LEU A 101 6.65 -11.59 -11.45
N GLY A 102 6.41 -11.98 -12.70
CA GLY A 102 5.36 -12.94 -13.00
C GLY A 102 4.01 -12.52 -12.40
N PRO A 103 3.02 -13.42 -12.38
CA PRO A 103 1.78 -13.16 -11.66
C PRO A 103 2.08 -12.96 -10.16
N LEU A 104 1.51 -11.90 -9.57
CA LEU A 104 1.40 -11.78 -8.11
C LEU A 104 0.30 -12.68 -7.53
N GLN A 105 -0.50 -13.30 -8.41
CA GLN A 105 -1.56 -14.22 -8.03
C GLN A 105 -0.98 -15.43 -7.29
N GLY A 106 -1.43 -15.67 -6.06
CA GLY A 106 -0.95 -16.74 -5.19
C GLY A 106 0.29 -16.39 -4.35
N VAL A 107 0.85 -15.18 -4.47
CA VAL A 107 1.86 -14.69 -3.53
C VAL A 107 1.17 -14.26 -2.24
N LEU A 108 1.67 -14.74 -1.10
CA LEU A 108 1.14 -14.36 0.21
C LEU A 108 1.46 -12.89 0.49
N GLU A 109 0.44 -12.12 0.85
CA GLU A 109 0.60 -10.74 1.33
C GLU A 109 1.14 -10.73 2.76
N ASP A 110 2.21 -9.97 3.01
CA ASP A 110 2.78 -9.76 4.34
C ASP A 110 1.91 -8.79 5.15
N ALA A 111 1.41 -7.74 4.49
CA ALA A 111 0.59 -6.70 5.09
C ALA A 111 -0.28 -6.00 4.04
N HIS A 112 -1.41 -5.43 4.49
CA HIS A 112 -2.29 -4.63 3.66
C HIS A 112 -2.73 -3.40 4.44
N VAL A 113 -2.51 -2.21 3.86
CA VAL A 113 -2.87 -0.92 4.46
C VAL A 113 -3.97 -0.28 3.62
N PHE A 114 -5.01 0.24 4.28
CA PHE A 114 -6.07 1.00 3.63
C PHE A 114 -6.03 2.45 4.09
N SER A 115 -6.41 3.36 3.19
CA SER A 115 -6.52 4.79 3.46
C SER A 115 -7.70 5.37 2.66
N ARG A 116 -8.06 6.62 2.94
CA ARG A 116 -9.08 7.35 2.17
C ARG A 116 -8.68 7.59 0.71
N THR A 117 -7.39 7.49 0.38
CA THR A 117 -6.87 7.78 -0.96
C THR A 117 -6.59 6.51 -1.76
N GLY A 118 -6.64 5.33 -1.14
CA GLY A 118 -6.18 4.09 -1.77
C GLY A 118 -5.86 2.96 -0.79
N SER A 119 -5.32 1.87 -1.31
CA SER A 119 -4.77 0.76 -0.54
C SER A 119 -3.32 0.45 -0.94
N ILE A 120 -2.56 -0.17 -0.03
CA ILE A 120 -1.20 -0.62 -0.25
C ILE A 120 -1.09 -2.08 0.22
N ALA A 121 -0.83 -2.99 -0.71
CA ALA A 121 -0.51 -4.38 -0.41
C ALA A 121 1.01 -4.60 -0.44
N TYR A 122 1.56 -5.22 0.59
CA TYR A 122 2.97 -5.52 0.74
C TYR A 122 3.22 -7.01 0.56
N TYR A 123 4.22 -7.37 -0.25
CA TYR A 123 4.59 -8.75 -0.56
C TYR A 123 6.06 -8.96 -0.18
N GLY A 124 6.33 -9.87 0.75
CA GLY A 124 7.64 -10.07 1.34
C GLY A 124 8.64 -10.78 0.44
N ALA A 125 9.51 -11.56 1.08
CA ALA A 125 10.48 -12.38 0.39
C ALA A 125 9.79 -13.32 -0.63
N PRO A 126 10.40 -13.53 -1.82
CA PRO A 126 11.71 -13.03 -2.23
C PRO A 126 11.70 -11.67 -2.92
N ARG A 127 10.54 -11.01 -3.03
CA ARG A 127 10.36 -9.90 -3.97
C ARG A 127 10.35 -8.51 -3.34
N PHE A 128 9.94 -8.38 -2.08
CA PHE A 128 9.92 -7.12 -1.34
C PHE A 128 9.19 -5.99 -2.09
N ILE A 129 7.92 -6.21 -2.42
CA ILE A 129 7.11 -5.32 -3.28
C ILE A 129 6.03 -4.62 -2.46
N ALA A 130 5.68 -3.39 -2.83
CA ALA A 130 4.39 -2.79 -2.47
C ALA A 130 3.58 -2.43 -3.73
N LYS A 131 2.31 -2.84 -3.78
CA LYS A 131 1.32 -2.42 -4.78
C LYS A 131 0.41 -1.38 -4.14
N THR A 132 0.40 -0.17 -4.68
CA THR A 132 -0.46 0.94 -4.22
C THR A 132 -1.55 1.20 -5.24
N VAL A 133 -2.81 1.05 -4.86
CA VAL A 133 -3.99 1.32 -5.71
C VAL A 133 -4.66 2.60 -5.22
N PHE A 134 -4.92 3.57 -6.09
CA PHE A 134 -5.56 4.84 -5.70
C PHE A 134 -7.08 4.78 -5.95
N GLN A 135 -7.89 5.27 -4.99
CA GLN A 135 -9.36 5.26 -5.13
C GLN A 135 -9.91 6.31 -6.09
N LYS A 136 -9.20 7.44 -6.27
CA LYS A 136 -9.67 8.60 -7.04
C LYS A 136 -8.99 8.77 -8.39
N ALA A 137 -8.13 7.84 -8.80
CA ALA A 137 -7.61 7.88 -10.15
C ALA A 137 -8.75 7.51 -11.09
N SER A 138 -9.31 8.51 -11.78
CA SER A 138 -10.29 8.32 -12.87
C SER A 138 -9.80 7.36 -13.95
N ASP A 139 -8.49 7.12 -13.97
CA ASP A 139 -7.76 6.42 -15.01
C ASP A 139 -7.24 5.04 -14.54
N GLY A 140 -7.65 4.55 -13.36
CA GLY A 140 -7.24 3.22 -12.87
C GLY A 140 -5.75 3.09 -12.52
N ASP A 141 -5.04 4.20 -12.34
CA ASP A 141 -3.61 4.17 -12.08
C ASP A 141 -3.29 3.50 -10.73
N PHE A 142 -2.27 2.64 -10.75
CA PHE A 142 -1.65 2.08 -9.55
C PHE A 142 -0.14 2.26 -9.62
N ARG A 143 0.52 2.06 -8.48
CA ARG A 143 1.99 2.07 -8.40
C ARG A 143 2.50 0.73 -7.92
N LEU A 144 3.60 0.30 -8.50
CA LEU A 144 4.28 -0.91 -8.11
C LEU A 144 5.72 -0.58 -7.74
N ALA A 145 6.07 -0.79 -6.48
CA ALA A 145 7.37 -0.45 -5.93
C ALA A 145 8.13 -1.70 -5.49
N ASN A 146 9.34 -1.87 -5.99
CA ASN A 146 10.30 -2.89 -5.58
C ASN A 146 11.32 -2.26 -4.62
N TYR A 147 11.43 -2.82 -3.41
CA TYR A 147 12.23 -2.29 -2.32
C TYR A 147 13.48 -3.12 -2.11
N SER A 148 14.54 -2.50 -1.58
CA SER A 148 15.60 -3.24 -0.91
C SER A 148 15.00 -3.96 0.30
N LYS A 149 15.57 -5.12 0.67
CA LYS A 149 15.16 -5.83 1.89
C LYS A 149 15.12 -4.91 3.12
N LYS A 150 16.17 -4.10 3.31
CA LYS A 150 16.30 -3.21 4.48
C LYS A 150 15.22 -2.13 4.50
N LEU A 151 14.92 -1.51 3.36
CA LEU A 151 13.87 -0.49 3.27
C LEU A 151 12.48 -1.13 3.37
N TYR A 152 12.30 -2.33 2.81
CA TYR A 152 11.05 -3.06 2.94
C TYR A 152 10.73 -3.39 4.40
N GLU A 153 11.67 -4.00 5.12
CA GLU A 153 11.49 -4.39 6.53
C GLU A 153 11.24 -3.19 7.47
N SER A 154 11.64 -1.98 7.07
CA SER A 154 11.33 -0.74 7.79
C SER A 154 10.00 -0.10 7.36
N ALA A 155 9.58 -0.28 6.10
CA ALA A 155 8.37 0.30 5.54
C ALA A 155 7.12 -0.58 5.72
N VAL A 156 7.28 -1.90 5.68
CA VAL A 156 6.18 -2.85 5.87
C VAL A 156 5.65 -2.70 7.30
N PRO A 157 4.33 -2.53 7.49
CA PRO A 157 3.74 -2.62 8.82
C PRO A 157 4.13 -3.96 9.43
N LYS A 158 4.94 -3.94 10.49
CA LYS A 158 5.35 -5.17 11.16
C LYS A 158 4.10 -5.80 11.75
N SER A 159 3.72 -6.94 11.19
CA SER A 159 2.60 -7.79 11.62
C SER A 159 2.89 -8.38 12.99
N GLY A 160 2.86 -7.53 14.03
CA GLY A 160 2.71 -7.97 15.42
C GLY A 160 1.26 -8.27 15.77
N CYS A 161 0.32 -8.07 14.84
CA CYS A 161 -1.11 -8.11 15.12
C CYS A 161 -1.87 -9.08 14.20
N THR A 162 -1.23 -10.18 13.82
CA THR A 162 -1.89 -11.38 13.31
C THR A 162 -2.34 -12.24 14.50
N GLY A 163 -3.31 -11.71 15.24
CA GLY A 163 -3.95 -12.35 16.38
C GLY A 163 -5.38 -11.86 16.49
N THR A 164 -6.23 -12.60 17.21
CA THR A 164 -7.61 -12.19 17.50
C THR A 164 -7.68 -10.69 17.78
N ILE A 165 -8.62 -9.97 17.14
CA ILE A 165 -8.84 -8.55 17.43
C ILE A 165 -9.00 -8.28 18.94
N PHE A 166 -9.41 -9.29 19.68
CA PHE A 166 -9.55 -9.27 21.12
C PHE A 166 -8.18 -9.43 21.81
N GLY A 167 -7.89 -8.56 22.76
CA GLY A 167 -6.64 -8.53 23.50
C GLY A 167 -6.09 -7.13 23.69
N THR A 168 -4.82 -7.05 24.05
CA THR A 168 -4.11 -5.78 24.32
C THR A 168 -3.29 -5.36 23.11
N TRP A 169 -3.44 -4.11 22.69
CA TRP A 169 -2.75 -3.52 21.54
C TRP A 169 -2.08 -2.22 21.99
N GLU A 170 -0.85 -1.89 21.58
CA GLU A 170 -0.43 -0.48 21.56
C GLU A 170 -0.92 0.13 20.28
N THR A 171 -1.43 1.36 20.33
CA THR A 171 -1.55 2.21 19.17
C THR A 171 -0.72 3.47 19.38
N GLU A 172 -0.66 4.35 18.39
CA GLU A 172 -0.11 5.71 18.57
C GLU A 172 -0.84 6.50 19.66
N ARG A 173 -2.07 6.13 20.01
CA ARG A 173 -2.86 6.70 21.13
C ARG A 173 -2.63 5.97 22.46
N GLY A 174 -1.69 5.02 22.48
CA GLY A 174 -1.33 4.21 23.63
C GLY A 174 -2.01 2.84 23.66
N ARG A 175 -1.78 2.13 24.75
CA ARG A 175 -2.31 0.79 24.97
C ARG A 175 -3.83 0.78 25.00
N VAL A 176 -4.47 -0.11 24.25
CA VAL A 176 -5.90 -0.36 24.17
C VAL A 176 -6.20 -1.84 24.43
N ASN A 177 -7.22 -2.09 25.24
CA ASN A 177 -7.76 -3.42 25.49
C ASN A 177 -9.05 -3.59 24.70
N ILE A 178 -9.09 -4.55 23.78
CA ILE A 178 -10.22 -4.80 22.89
C ILE A 178 -10.91 -6.10 23.32
N ARG A 179 -12.24 -6.07 23.44
CA ARG A 179 -13.08 -7.20 23.84
C ARG A 179 -14.34 -7.32 22.98
N ARG A 180 -14.92 -8.51 22.92
CA ARG A 180 -16.24 -8.73 22.32
C ARG A 180 -17.33 -8.26 23.29
N VAL A 181 -18.40 -7.67 22.77
CA VAL A 181 -19.60 -7.29 23.53
C VAL A 181 -20.83 -7.84 22.81
N GLY A 182 -21.56 -8.74 23.47
CA GLY A 182 -22.68 -9.46 22.87
C GLY A 182 -22.25 -10.41 21.75
N ASP A 183 -23.18 -10.72 20.85
CA ASP A 183 -22.96 -11.75 19.80
C ASP A 183 -21.93 -11.31 18.76
N SER A 184 -21.82 -10.01 18.52
CA SER A 184 -21.03 -9.48 17.42
C SER A 184 -20.50 -8.06 17.63
N GLY A 185 -20.69 -7.42 18.78
CA GLY A 185 -20.11 -6.11 19.06
C GLY A 185 -18.63 -6.19 19.45
N ILE A 186 -17.91 -5.09 19.28
CA ILE A 186 -16.52 -4.92 19.72
C ILE A 186 -16.45 -3.66 20.57
N GLN A 187 -15.75 -3.73 21.70
CA GLN A 187 -15.47 -2.57 22.54
C GLN A 187 -13.98 -2.50 22.85
N GLY A 188 -13.43 -1.29 22.83
CA GLY A 188 -12.06 -1.02 23.23
C GLY A 188 -11.98 -0.01 24.38
N THR A 189 -10.94 -0.12 25.21
CA THR A 189 -10.62 0.87 26.24
C THR A 189 -9.12 1.16 26.26
N TYR A 190 -8.76 2.42 26.06
CA TYR A 190 -7.39 2.92 26.13
C TYR A 190 -6.97 3.12 27.59
N VAL A 191 -5.77 2.66 27.92
CA VAL A 191 -5.25 2.64 29.29
C VAL A 191 -4.85 4.03 29.77
N ARG A 192 -4.43 4.94 28.87
CA ARG A 192 -3.79 6.21 29.24
C ARG A 192 -4.69 7.45 29.21
N ASN A 193 -5.71 7.48 28.37
CA ASN A 193 -6.53 8.68 28.13
C ASN A 193 -8.03 8.43 28.35
N ASN A 194 -8.36 7.38 29.12
CA ASN A 194 -9.72 6.88 29.34
C ASN A 194 -10.55 6.72 28.06
N GLY A 195 -9.88 6.57 26.92
CA GLY A 195 -10.53 6.46 25.63
C GLY A 195 -11.33 5.17 25.56
N THR A 196 -12.50 5.22 24.93
CA THR A 196 -13.33 4.04 24.67
C THR A 196 -13.81 4.06 23.23
N PHE A 197 -14.06 2.89 22.68
CA PHE A 197 -14.82 2.77 21.44
C PHE A 197 -15.80 1.62 21.52
N SER A 198 -16.92 1.72 20.81
CA SER A 198 -17.94 0.68 20.72
C SER A 198 -18.39 0.54 19.28
N LEU A 199 -18.08 -0.60 18.67
CA LEU A 199 -18.38 -0.91 17.28
C LEU A 199 -19.41 -2.04 17.19
N LYS A 200 -20.30 -1.94 16.22
CA LYS A 200 -21.26 -2.99 15.84
C LYS A 200 -20.93 -3.44 14.43
N PRO A 201 -21.26 -4.67 14.04
CA PRO A 201 -21.10 -5.10 12.65
C PRO A 201 -21.84 -4.14 11.74
N GLU A 202 -21.18 -3.69 10.69
CA GLU A 202 -21.87 -2.99 9.62
C GLU A 202 -22.74 -4.01 8.88
N ARG A 203 -24.05 -3.72 8.79
CA ARG A 203 -25.06 -4.71 8.40
C ARG A 203 -25.29 -4.83 6.89
N ASP A 204 -24.49 -4.15 6.07
CA ASP A 204 -24.78 -3.97 4.65
C ASP A 204 -23.98 -4.95 3.75
N ASP A 205 -24.71 -5.98 3.29
CA ASP A 205 -24.69 -6.79 2.06
C ASP A 205 -23.42 -7.28 1.33
N TYR A 206 -22.18 -6.87 1.64
CA TYR A 206 -21.03 -7.35 0.83
C TYR A 206 -19.78 -7.69 1.64
N ASN A 207 -19.65 -8.99 1.99
CA ASN A 207 -18.46 -9.83 2.21
C ASN A 207 -17.21 -9.29 2.96
N THR A 208 -17.21 -8.05 3.42
CA THR A 208 -16.12 -7.38 4.12
C THR A 208 -16.61 -7.20 5.54
N GLY A 209 -16.30 -8.14 6.43
CA GLY A 209 -16.78 -8.16 7.81
C GLY A 209 -16.29 -6.95 8.61
N GLY A 210 -16.95 -5.82 8.43
CA GLY A 210 -16.64 -4.54 9.04
C GLY A 210 -17.44 -4.29 10.31
N TYR A 211 -16.91 -3.42 11.16
CA TYR A 211 -17.52 -2.92 12.36
C TYR A 211 -17.46 -1.39 12.33
N VAL A 212 -18.58 -0.74 12.64
CA VAL A 212 -18.70 0.71 12.71
C VAL A 212 -19.28 1.12 14.05
N GLY A 213 -18.90 2.30 14.51
CA GLY A 213 -19.45 2.86 15.73
C GLY A 213 -18.75 4.14 16.14
N GLU A 214 -18.65 4.35 17.44
CA GLU A 214 -18.15 5.60 18.00
C GLU A 214 -16.89 5.36 18.84
N TRP A 215 -16.03 6.37 18.88
CA TRP A 215 -14.93 6.48 19.82
C TRP A 215 -15.06 7.77 20.63
N LYS A 216 -14.51 7.77 21.84
CA LYS A 216 -14.46 8.92 22.75
C LYS A 216 -13.23 8.83 23.63
N ASP A 217 -12.46 9.89 23.77
CA ASP A 217 -11.38 10.05 24.75
C ASP A 217 -11.37 11.46 25.34
N ASP A 218 -10.38 11.77 26.18
CA ASP A 218 -10.23 13.10 26.80
C ASP A 218 -10.01 14.24 25.78
N THR A 219 -9.69 13.91 24.52
CA THR A 219 -9.45 14.88 23.44
C THR A 219 -10.66 15.09 22.52
N GLY A 220 -11.73 14.30 22.69
CA GLY A 220 -12.98 14.44 21.93
C GLY A 220 -13.67 13.11 21.62
N SER A 221 -14.59 13.13 20.67
CA SER A 221 -15.31 11.95 20.19
C SER A 221 -15.56 12.00 18.69
N GLY A 222 -15.90 10.86 18.10
CA GLY A 222 -16.33 10.78 16.70
C GLY A 222 -16.60 9.36 16.24
N ALA A 223 -16.69 9.15 14.92
CA ALA A 223 -16.95 7.84 14.35
C ALA A 223 -15.66 7.03 14.19
N MET A 224 -15.78 5.72 14.37
CA MET A 224 -14.72 4.74 14.16
C MET A 224 -15.24 3.61 13.28
N ALA A 225 -14.39 3.12 12.39
CA ALA A 225 -14.64 1.96 11.58
C ALA A 225 -13.48 1.00 11.64
N LEU A 226 -13.79 -0.28 11.52
CA LEU A 226 -12.85 -1.37 11.60
C LEU A 226 -13.23 -2.42 10.57
N VAL A 227 -12.41 -2.63 9.55
CA VAL A 227 -12.70 -3.58 8.47
C VAL A 227 -11.77 -4.77 8.56
N ARG A 228 -12.33 -5.99 8.49
CA ARG A 228 -11.56 -7.23 8.43
C ARG A 228 -11.31 -7.65 6.99
N TYR A 229 -10.05 -7.93 6.67
CA TYR A 229 -9.62 -8.52 5.39
C TYR A 229 -8.80 -9.78 5.67
N GLY A 230 -9.39 -10.96 5.48
CA GLY A 230 -8.77 -12.23 5.84
C GLY A 230 -8.46 -12.32 7.35
N ASN A 231 -7.17 -12.35 7.70
CA ASN A 231 -6.68 -12.37 9.09
C ASN A 231 -6.24 -11.01 9.61
N ASN A 232 -6.37 -9.96 8.80
CA ASN A 232 -5.94 -8.60 9.12
C ASN A 232 -7.14 -7.70 9.44
N PHE A 233 -6.90 -6.68 10.27
CA PHE A 233 -7.86 -5.63 10.59
C PHE A 233 -7.28 -4.26 10.23
N SER A 234 -8.11 -3.38 9.67
CA SER A 234 -7.79 -1.97 9.45
C SER A 234 -8.77 -1.11 10.25
N ALA A 235 -8.29 -0.07 10.93
CA ALA A 235 -9.12 0.86 11.70
C ALA A 235 -8.99 2.29 11.16
N SER A 236 -10.12 3.00 11.06
CA SER A 236 -10.17 4.43 10.71
C SER A 236 -10.99 5.21 11.74
N LEU A 237 -10.60 6.47 11.98
CA LEU A 237 -11.28 7.38 12.90
C LEU A 237 -11.57 8.71 12.20
N SER A 238 -12.73 9.28 12.49
CA SER A 238 -13.09 10.66 12.15
C SER A 238 -13.48 11.40 13.44
N ARG A 239 -13.22 12.72 13.49
CA ARG A 239 -13.80 13.60 14.51
C ARG A 239 -15.18 14.07 14.03
N GLY A 240 -16.16 14.11 14.93
CA GLY A 240 -17.54 14.46 14.58
C GLY A 240 -18.37 13.26 14.09
N SER A 241 -19.64 13.52 13.72
CA SER A 241 -20.61 12.50 13.31
C SER A 241 -20.52 12.10 11.83
N GLU A 242 -19.52 12.59 11.09
CA GLU A 242 -19.27 12.11 9.73
C GLU A 242 -18.80 10.66 9.80
N ALA A 243 -19.60 9.76 9.22
CA ALA A 243 -19.35 8.33 9.20
C ALA A 243 -17.92 8.04 8.72
N ALA A 244 -17.16 7.29 9.51
CA ALA A 244 -15.78 6.91 9.20
C ALA A 244 -15.66 6.03 7.92
N ILE A 245 -16.80 5.52 7.44
CA ILE A 245 -16.96 4.85 6.14
C ILE A 245 -17.93 5.70 5.32
N SER A 246 -17.40 6.49 4.39
CA SER A 246 -18.18 7.00 3.27
C SER A 246 -18.33 5.86 2.27
N SER A 247 -19.22 4.90 2.54
CA SER A 247 -19.71 4.04 1.47
C SER A 247 -20.45 4.96 0.50
N ASN A 248 -20.11 4.88 -0.79
CA ASN A 248 -20.89 5.53 -1.84
C ASN A 248 -22.30 4.92 -1.80
N LYS A 249 -23.19 5.47 -0.97
CA LYS A 249 -24.62 5.34 -1.15
C LYS A 249 -24.93 6.06 -2.45
N ARG A 250 -24.98 5.29 -3.54
CA ARG A 250 -25.57 5.73 -4.80
C ARG A 250 -27.03 6.05 -4.45
N THR A 251 -27.32 7.33 -4.26
CA THR A 251 -28.69 7.82 -4.30
C THR A 251 -29.22 7.44 -5.67
N GLU A 252 -30.12 6.46 -5.72
CA GLU A 252 -30.95 6.25 -6.89
C GLU A 252 -31.80 7.51 -7.04
N ASP A 253 -31.39 8.38 -7.95
CA ASP A 253 -32.23 9.47 -8.42
C ASP A 253 -33.12 8.91 -9.53
N PRO A 254 -34.44 8.85 -9.36
CA PRO A 254 -35.34 8.49 -10.43
C PRO A 254 -35.50 9.70 -11.36
N SER A 255 -35.36 9.46 -12.66
CA SER A 255 -35.79 10.31 -13.79
C SER A 255 -34.88 11.47 -14.25
N ILE A 256 -34.11 11.22 -15.32
CA ILE A 256 -33.74 12.18 -16.37
C ILE A 256 -33.67 11.34 -17.67
N GLY A 257 -34.51 11.48 -18.70
CA GLY A 257 -34.82 12.72 -19.43
C GLY A 257 -33.85 12.83 -20.60
N ALA A 258 -34.19 12.28 -21.77
CA ALA A 258 -33.33 12.27 -22.95
C ALA A 258 -32.98 13.70 -23.41
N ILE A 259 -31.69 13.99 -23.60
CA ILE A 259 -31.20 15.20 -24.29
C ILE A 259 -30.12 14.81 -25.30
N SER A 260 -30.28 15.37 -26.50
CA SER A 260 -29.52 15.16 -27.74
C SER A 260 -28.05 15.59 -27.66
N PRO A 261 -27.12 14.98 -28.45
CA PRO A 261 -25.72 15.38 -28.47
C PRO A 261 -25.44 16.38 -29.59
N GLU A 262 -24.97 17.58 -29.24
CA GLU A 262 -24.21 18.39 -30.20
C GLU A 262 -23.21 19.29 -29.45
N ASN A 263 -21.96 19.25 -29.90
CA ASN A 263 -20.84 20.15 -29.62
C ASN A 263 -20.16 20.10 -28.24
N ARG A 264 -18.93 19.57 -28.21
CA ARG A 264 -17.82 20.12 -27.40
C ARG A 264 -16.43 19.73 -27.92
N GLU A 265 -15.61 20.76 -28.15
CA GLU A 265 -14.18 20.76 -28.49
C GLU A 265 -13.28 20.22 -27.35
N PRO A 266 -12.00 19.86 -27.64
CA PRO A 266 -11.18 19.07 -26.73
C PRO A 266 -10.46 19.87 -25.63
N GLU A 267 -10.64 19.39 -24.42
CA GLU A 267 -10.04 19.79 -23.15
C GLU A 267 -8.58 19.31 -23.04
N LYS A 268 -7.62 20.05 -23.63
CA LYS A 268 -6.17 19.70 -23.55
C LYS A 268 -5.37 20.46 -22.49
N LEU A 269 -5.95 21.44 -21.79
CA LEU A 269 -5.17 22.37 -20.95
C LEU A 269 -5.23 22.10 -19.43
N ASN A 270 -5.99 21.10 -18.97
CA ASN A 270 -6.19 20.88 -17.52
C ASN A 270 -5.35 19.74 -16.91
N LYS A 271 -4.63 18.96 -17.74
CA LYS A 271 -3.93 17.73 -17.30
C LYS A 271 -2.59 17.99 -16.57
N GLU A 272 -1.96 19.15 -16.78
CA GLU A 272 -0.66 19.45 -16.16
C GLU A 272 -0.76 20.11 -14.76
N ARG A 273 -1.93 20.62 -14.37
CA ARG A 273 -2.11 21.28 -13.05
C ARG A 273 -2.47 20.34 -11.89
N MET A 274 -2.90 19.10 -12.16
CA MET A 274 -3.25 18.13 -11.10
C MET A 274 -2.03 17.37 -10.53
N LEU A 275 -0.90 17.32 -11.23
CA LEU A 275 0.27 16.53 -10.81
C LEU A 275 1.20 17.21 -9.77
N ALA A 276 0.86 18.43 -9.31
CA ALA A 276 1.68 19.22 -8.38
C ALA A 276 0.98 19.56 -7.06
N ARG A 277 -0.27 19.13 -6.85
CA ARG A 277 -1.04 19.37 -5.62
C ARG A 277 -1.47 18.04 -5.02
N ASP A 278 -0.60 17.44 -4.20
CA ASP A 278 -0.97 16.47 -3.15
C ASP A 278 0.21 16.33 -2.17
N GLY A 279 0.51 17.45 -1.51
CA GLY A 279 1.42 17.52 -0.36
C GLY A 279 0.67 17.72 0.96
N LEU A 280 -0.59 17.28 1.06
CA LEU A 280 -1.34 17.29 2.32
C LEU A 280 -1.33 15.88 2.92
N PRO A 281 -0.97 15.72 4.21
CA PRO A 281 -0.95 14.41 4.83
C PRO A 281 -2.37 13.84 4.92
N PRO A 282 -2.59 12.56 4.58
CA PRO A 282 -3.83 11.88 4.93
C PRO A 282 -3.98 11.90 6.45
N GLY A 283 -5.22 11.94 6.95
CA GLY A 283 -5.50 11.72 8.37
C GLY A 283 -4.80 10.43 8.84
N GLU A 284 -4.06 10.52 9.94
CA GLU A 284 -3.16 9.46 10.39
C GLU A 284 -3.93 8.15 10.62
N PRO A 285 -3.58 7.05 9.93
CA PRO A 285 -4.12 5.75 10.27
C PRO A 285 -3.65 5.39 11.68
N LEU A 286 -4.51 4.72 12.48
CA LEU A 286 -3.99 4.10 13.71
C LEU A 286 -3.02 3.00 13.31
N THR A 287 -1.73 3.29 13.41
CA THR A 287 -0.73 2.23 13.45
C THR A 287 -0.55 1.81 14.91
N GLY A 288 -0.46 0.50 15.13
CA GLY A 288 -0.34 -0.05 16.47
C GLY A 288 0.57 -1.25 16.52
N LYS A 289 1.29 -1.40 17.64
CA LYS A 289 2.13 -2.54 17.96
C LYS A 289 1.43 -3.36 19.02
N CYS A 290 1.06 -4.60 18.75
CA CYS A 290 0.58 -5.47 19.83
C CYS A 290 1.68 -5.67 20.89
N VAL A 291 1.32 -5.60 22.17
CA VAL A 291 2.22 -5.97 23.28
C VAL A 291 1.95 -7.45 23.57
N PRO A 292 2.96 -8.33 23.53
CA PRO A 292 2.81 -9.69 24.01
C PRO A 292 2.48 -9.74 25.52
#